data_AF-A0A4Q5UGN5-F1
#
_entry.id   AF-A0A4Q5UGN5-F1
#
_cell.length_a   1.000
_cell.length_b   1.000
_cell.length_c   1.000
_cell.angle_alpha   90.00
_cell.angle_beta   90.00
_cell.angle_gamma   90.00
#
_symmetry.space_group_name_H-M   'P 1'
#
loop_
_entity.id
_entity.type
_entity.pdbx_description
1 polymer ?
#
loop_
_entity_poly.entity_id
_entity_poly.type
_entity_poly.pdbx_seq_one_letter_code
_entity_poly.pdbx_strand_id
1 'polypeptide(L)'
;MRFILAVIVCSFILLVACHRKTSPAAVPESVVIAPVIKDTVAVVKAPDAAPGFMAGPGMITPVSGSAMDNEAGRMIYTTKCAKCHESKPVDHWNQAEWQPILKSMIKKSRLDSLQDFQVRLYVNTHAKKS
;
A
#
# COMPACT_ATOMS: atom_id res chain seq x y z
N MET A 1 -37.13 -8.31 -37.88
CA MET A 1 -35.91 -7.72 -38.49
C MET A 1 -35.16 -6.76 -37.55
N ARG A 2 -35.84 -5.84 -36.84
CA ARG A 2 -35.19 -4.91 -35.87
C ARG A 2 -34.52 -5.61 -34.67
N PHE A 3 -35.07 -6.72 -34.18
CA PHE A 3 -34.45 -7.52 -33.11
C PHE A 3 -33.16 -8.25 -33.54
N ILE A 4 -33.05 -8.66 -34.81
CA ILE A 4 -31.87 -9.37 -35.33
C ILE A 4 -30.69 -8.40 -35.46
N LEU A 5 -30.96 -7.13 -35.81
CA LEU A 5 -29.92 -6.09 -35.89
C LEU A 5 -29.31 -5.77 -34.51
N ALA A 6 -30.12 -5.78 -33.44
CA ALA A 6 -29.64 -5.46 -32.08
C ALA A 6 -28.72 -6.55 -31.50
N VAL A 7 -28.99 -7.83 -31.78
CA VAL A 7 -28.16 -8.94 -31.30
C VAL A 7 -26.79 -8.97 -31.99
N ILE A 8 -26.74 -8.65 -33.29
CA ILE A 8 -25.48 -8.63 -34.05
C ILE A 8 -24.55 -7.49 -33.60
N VAL A 9 -25.10 -6.30 -33.30
CA VAL A 9 -24.29 -5.17 -32.79
C VAL A 9 -23.75 -5.44 -31.37
N CYS A 10 -24.51 -6.13 -30.51
CA CYS A 10 -24.05 -6.47 -29.17
C CYS A 10 -22.93 -7.53 -29.17
N SER A 11 -22.93 -8.47 -30.12
CA SER A 11 -21.89 -9.50 -30.24
C SER A 11 -20.55 -8.97 -30.73
N PHE A 12 -20.50 -7.91 -31.53
CA PHE A 12 -19.23 -7.33 -32.00
C PHE A 12 -18.50 -6.50 -30.92
N ILE A 13 -19.22 -5.94 -29.94
CA ILE A 13 -18.61 -5.12 -28.87
C ILE A 13 -17.84 -5.99 -27.85
N LEU A 14 -18.19 -7.27 -27.71
CA LEU A 14 -17.53 -8.18 -26.77
C LEU A 14 -16.21 -8.79 -27.28
N LEU A 15 -15.88 -8.64 -28.57
CA LEU A 15 -14.67 -9.22 -29.17
C LEU A 15 -13.44 -8.28 -29.16
N VAL A 16 -13.57 -7.02 -28.73
CA VAL A 16 -12.48 -6.01 -28.81
C VAL A 16 -11.77 -5.76 -27.46
N ALA A 17 -12.22 -6.35 -26.34
CA ALA A 17 -11.62 -6.09 -25.01
C ALA A 17 -10.56 -7.11 -24.54
N CYS A 18 -10.29 -8.19 -25.30
CA CYS A 18 -9.34 -9.24 -24.90
C CYS A 18 -7.95 -9.14 -25.56
N HIS A 19 -7.57 -7.98 -26.11
CA HIS A 19 -6.22 -7.77 -26.68
C HIS A 19 -5.46 -6.65 -25.95
N ARG A 20 -4.86 -6.99 -24.81
CA ARG A 20 -3.55 -6.45 -24.36
C ARG A 20 -2.94 -7.38 -23.30
N LYS A 21 -2.70 -8.62 -23.71
CA LYS A 21 -1.76 -9.51 -23.03
C LYS A 21 -0.38 -9.28 -23.64
N THR A 22 0.32 -8.26 -23.16
CA THR A 22 1.72 -8.03 -23.49
C THR A 22 2.56 -8.88 -22.54
N SER A 23 2.97 -10.05 -23.01
CA SER A 23 4.03 -10.84 -22.39
C SER A 23 5.37 -10.27 -22.84
N PRO A 24 6.32 -9.92 -21.97
CA PRO A 24 7.69 -9.72 -22.39
C PRO A 24 8.36 -11.08 -22.57
N ALA A 25 8.96 -11.24 -23.74
CA ALA A 25 9.74 -12.38 -24.15
C ALA A 25 10.97 -12.57 -23.24
N ALA A 26 11.27 -13.84 -22.97
CA ALA A 26 12.59 -14.28 -22.58
C ALA A 26 13.59 -13.97 -23.71
N VAL A 27 14.74 -13.40 -23.35
CA VAL A 27 15.99 -13.36 -24.14
C VAL A 27 17.16 -13.40 -23.14
N PRO A 28 18.36 -13.77 -23.56
CA PRO A 28 19.03 -15.01 -23.19
C PRO A 28 20.17 -14.81 -22.18
N GLU A 29 20.66 -15.95 -21.72
CA GLU A 29 21.86 -16.15 -20.93
C GLU A 29 23.14 -15.62 -21.61
N SER A 30 24.01 -15.02 -20.78
CA SER A 30 25.44 -14.78 -20.96
C SER A 30 25.91 -13.69 -21.95
N VAL A 31 26.22 -12.51 -21.42
CA VAL A 31 27.45 -11.77 -21.77
C VAL A 31 27.96 -11.07 -20.50
N VAL A 32 29.15 -11.49 -20.06
CA VAL A 32 29.96 -10.88 -19.01
C VAL A 32 30.61 -9.63 -19.58
N ILE A 33 30.12 -8.45 -19.21
CA ILE A 33 30.90 -7.21 -19.28
C ILE A 33 30.59 -6.41 -18.01
N ALA A 34 31.57 -6.35 -17.11
CA ALA A 34 31.54 -5.49 -15.94
C ALA A 34 31.68 -4.02 -16.39
N PRO A 35 30.75 -3.12 -15.99
CA PRO A 35 31.06 -1.71 -15.95
C PRO A 35 31.59 -1.37 -14.54
N VAL A 36 32.86 -0.96 -14.49
CA VAL A 36 33.39 -0.12 -13.41
C VAL A 36 32.55 1.16 -13.40
N ILE A 37 31.53 1.21 -12.54
CA ILE A 37 30.83 2.45 -12.22
C ILE A 37 31.42 2.94 -10.90
N LYS A 38 32.32 3.89 -11.06
CA LYS A 38 32.92 4.70 -10.02
C LYS A 38 31.78 5.38 -9.24
N ASP A 39 31.83 5.25 -7.93
CA ASP A 39 30.91 5.85 -6.99
C ASP A 39 30.62 7.31 -7.33
N THR A 40 29.36 7.59 -7.63
CA THR A 40 28.77 8.90 -7.35
C THR A 40 27.34 8.64 -6.89
N VAL A 41 27.26 8.07 -5.69
CA VAL A 41 26.06 8.12 -4.88
C VAL A 41 25.79 9.61 -4.65
N ALA A 42 24.85 10.16 -5.40
CA ALA A 42 24.14 11.35 -4.97
C ALA A 42 23.42 10.95 -3.68
N VAL A 43 24.09 11.24 -2.55
CA VAL A 43 23.51 11.31 -1.22
C VAL A 43 22.40 12.34 -1.32
N VAL A 44 21.19 11.88 -1.64
CA VAL A 44 19.98 12.61 -1.30
C VAL A 44 19.91 12.47 0.20
N LYS A 45 20.43 13.49 0.88
CA LYS A 45 20.37 13.66 2.31
C LYS A 45 18.92 13.53 2.73
N ALA A 46 18.58 12.40 3.35
CA ALA A 46 17.41 12.33 4.19
C ALA A 46 17.52 13.49 5.19
N PRO A 47 16.48 14.30 5.42
CA PRO A 47 16.47 15.12 6.61
C PRO A 47 16.54 14.15 7.80
N ASP A 48 17.67 14.21 8.51
CA ASP A 48 17.83 13.66 9.85
C ASP A 48 16.73 14.25 10.74
N ALA A 49 15.60 13.56 10.79
CA ALA A 49 14.52 13.81 11.73
C ALA A 49 14.11 12.48 12.35
N ALA A 50 15.09 11.81 12.96
CA ALA A 50 14.81 11.00 14.13
C ALA A 50 14.97 11.92 15.35
N PRO A 51 13.90 12.33 16.04
CA PRO A 51 14.03 12.57 17.46
C PRO A 51 14.02 11.22 18.14
N GLY A 52 15.17 10.85 18.72
CA GLY A 52 15.19 9.86 19.78
C GLY A 52 14.26 10.33 20.89
N PHE A 53 13.11 9.69 21.03
CA PHE A 53 12.17 9.95 22.11
C PHE A 53 12.64 9.18 23.35
N MET A 54 13.65 9.72 24.03
CA MET A 54 13.93 9.37 25.42
C MET A 54 12.77 9.94 26.24
N ALA A 55 11.80 9.09 26.55
CA ALA A 55 10.61 9.43 27.32
C ALA A 55 11.00 9.84 28.76
N GLY A 56 11.15 11.15 28.97
CA GLY A 56 10.98 11.74 30.30
C GLY A 56 9.50 11.75 30.69
N PRO A 57 9.16 11.71 31.99
CA PRO A 57 7.79 11.80 32.46
C PRO A 57 7.33 13.26 32.39
N GLY A 58 6.88 13.68 31.21
CA GLY A 58 6.41 15.04 30.99
C GLY A 58 5.53 15.13 29.74
N MET A 59 4.21 15.28 29.96
CA MET A 59 3.17 15.61 28.98
C MET A 59 3.13 14.76 27.69
N ILE A 60 2.29 13.74 27.72
CA ILE A 60 1.73 13.10 26.53
C ILE A 60 0.82 14.07 25.79
N THR A 61 1.37 14.87 24.86
CA THR A 61 0.52 15.47 23.83
C THR A 61 0.00 14.34 22.93
N PRO A 62 -1.30 14.29 22.61
CA PRO A 62 -1.80 13.32 21.66
C PRO A 62 -1.15 13.62 20.31
N VAL A 63 -0.27 12.73 19.83
CA VAL A 63 0.26 12.79 18.47
C VAL A 63 -0.91 12.62 17.52
N SER A 64 -1.45 13.74 17.05
CA SER A 64 -2.35 13.79 15.91
C SER A 64 -1.48 13.68 14.66
N GLY A 65 -1.73 12.67 13.83
CA GLY A 65 -0.94 12.43 12.63
C GLY A 65 -1.22 13.43 11.51
N SER A 66 -0.23 13.61 10.64
CA SER A 66 -0.35 14.48 9.46
C SER A 66 -1.06 13.78 8.29
N ALA A 67 -1.43 14.54 7.25
CA ALA A 67 -1.92 13.96 5.99
C ALA A 67 -0.87 13.04 5.34
N MET A 68 0.43 13.34 5.50
CA MET A 68 1.51 12.49 5.01
C MET A 68 1.57 11.15 5.73
N ASP A 69 1.34 11.15 7.05
CA ASP A 69 1.29 9.91 7.84
C ASP A 69 0.11 9.03 7.42
N ASN A 70 -1.03 9.65 7.08
CA ASN A 70 -2.20 8.93 6.60
C ASN A 70 -1.93 8.26 5.24
N GLU A 71 -1.28 8.97 4.32
CA GLU A 71 -0.90 8.42 3.01
C GLU A 71 0.12 7.29 3.15
N ALA A 72 1.13 7.46 4.02
CA ALA A 72 2.08 6.40 4.33
C ALA A 72 1.36 5.17 4.91
N GLY A 73 0.35 5.37 5.76
CA GLY A 73 -0.52 4.34 6.28
C GLY A 73 -1.29 3.59 5.18
N ARG A 74 -1.84 4.30 4.18
CA ARG A 74 -2.50 3.71 3.00
C ARG A 74 -1.54 2.79 2.24
N MET A 75 -0.32 3.24 2.02
CA MET A 75 0.71 2.47 1.32
C MET A 75 1.09 1.21 2.10
N ILE A 76 1.24 1.30 3.42
CA ILE A 76 1.47 0.12 4.28
C ILE A 76 0.29 -0.84 4.21
N TYR A 77 -0.95 -0.32 4.30
CA TYR A 77 -2.16 -1.13 4.28
C TYR A 77 -2.32 -1.93 2.98
N THR A 78 -2.06 -1.29 1.84
CA THR A 78 -2.22 -1.90 0.52
C THR A 78 -1.06 -2.82 0.13
N THR A 79 0.15 -2.60 0.67
CA THR A 79 1.34 -3.37 0.26
C THR A 79 1.83 -4.39 1.29
N LYS A 80 1.71 -4.12 2.59
CA LYS A 80 2.20 -5.00 3.67
C LYS A 80 1.07 -5.88 4.22
N CYS A 81 -0.12 -5.32 4.45
CA CYS A 81 -1.24 -6.10 5.00
C CYS A 81 -1.85 -7.08 3.97
N ALA A 82 -1.70 -6.81 2.67
CA ALA A 82 -2.16 -7.69 1.59
C ALA A 82 -1.25 -8.90 1.29
N LYS A 83 -0.11 -9.04 1.99
CA LYS A 83 0.91 -10.05 1.63
C LYS A 83 0.51 -11.48 1.97
N CYS A 84 -0.28 -11.66 3.03
CA CYS A 84 -0.62 -12.98 3.55
C CYS A 84 -2.06 -13.40 3.23
N HIS A 85 -2.92 -12.44 2.91
CA HIS A 85 -4.32 -12.62 2.53
C HIS A 85 -4.82 -11.32 1.91
N GLU A 86 -6.02 -11.34 1.33
CA GLU A 86 -6.67 -10.13 0.83
C GLU A 86 -6.81 -9.08 1.93
N SER A 87 -6.53 -7.81 1.58
CA SER A 87 -6.71 -6.70 2.51
C SER A 87 -8.18 -6.54 2.87
N LYS A 88 -8.46 -6.47 4.16
CA LYS A 88 -9.81 -6.23 4.67
C LYS A 88 -10.35 -4.87 4.15
N PRO A 89 -11.66 -4.70 3.90
CA PRO A 89 -12.21 -3.38 3.62
C PRO A 89 -12.18 -2.50 4.88
N VAL A 90 -11.65 -1.28 4.80
CA VAL A 90 -11.46 -0.39 5.96
C VAL A 90 -12.78 0.07 6.59
N ASP A 91 -13.82 0.14 5.80
CA ASP A 91 -15.16 0.66 6.12
C ASP A 91 -16.13 -0.39 6.69
N HIS A 92 -15.70 -1.65 6.80
CA HIS A 92 -16.52 -2.73 7.37
C HIS A 92 -16.61 -2.68 8.90
N TRP A 93 -15.59 -2.15 9.57
CA TRP A 93 -15.50 -2.09 11.03
C TRP A 93 -15.33 -0.65 11.51
N ASN A 94 -15.86 -0.36 12.69
CA ASN A 94 -15.61 0.90 13.38
C ASN A 94 -14.23 0.90 14.07
N GLN A 95 -13.80 2.05 14.59
CA GLN A 95 -12.47 2.21 15.20
C GLN A 95 -12.22 1.25 16.38
N ALA A 96 -13.24 0.92 17.18
CA ALA A 96 -13.09 0.03 18.33
C ALA A 96 -12.93 -1.43 17.87
N GLU A 97 -13.69 -1.84 16.86
CA GLU A 97 -13.61 -3.18 16.26
C GLU A 97 -12.29 -3.42 15.53
N TRP A 98 -11.67 -2.37 14.98
CA TRP A 98 -10.35 -2.45 14.33
C TRP A 98 -9.20 -2.72 15.31
N GLN A 99 -9.31 -2.34 16.59
CA GLN A 99 -8.23 -2.49 17.57
C GLN A 99 -7.71 -3.94 17.69
N PRO A 100 -8.56 -4.95 17.95
CA PRO A 100 -8.09 -6.34 18.03
C PRO A 100 -7.57 -6.87 16.70
N ILE A 101 -8.14 -6.44 15.57
CA ILE A 101 -7.71 -6.85 14.22
C ILE A 101 -6.28 -6.35 13.96
N LEU A 102 -6.06 -5.04 14.10
CA LEU A 102 -4.76 -4.41 13.89
C LEU A 102 -3.70 -5.00 14.83
N LYS A 103 -4.02 -5.17 16.12
CA LYS A 103 -3.09 -5.79 17.09
C LYS A 103 -2.54 -7.13 16.60
N SER A 104 -3.40 -7.98 16.01
CA SER A 104 -2.98 -9.28 15.49
C SER A 104 -2.19 -9.16 14.17
N MET A 105 -2.59 -8.26 13.28
CA MET A 105 -1.98 -8.09 11.96
C MET A 105 -0.61 -7.44 12.04
N ILE A 106 -0.46 -6.34 12.80
CA ILE A 106 0.80 -5.61 13.01
C ILE A 106 1.90 -6.57 13.47
N LYS A 107 1.60 -7.45 14.44
CA LYS A 107 2.53 -8.47 14.93
C LYS A 107 2.94 -9.46 13.84
N LYS A 108 1.99 -9.89 13.00
CA LYS A 108 2.24 -10.86 11.91
C LYS A 108 2.99 -10.25 10.74
N SER A 109 2.71 -9.00 10.40
CA SER A 109 3.38 -8.25 9.32
C SER A 109 4.71 -7.63 9.74
N ARG A 110 5.06 -7.71 11.04
CA ARG A 110 6.31 -7.21 11.62
C ARG A 110 6.53 -5.71 11.30
N LEU A 111 5.48 -4.92 11.45
CA LEU A 111 5.60 -3.47 11.30
C LEU A 111 6.39 -2.89 12.48
N ASP A 112 7.22 -1.90 12.20
CA ASP A 112 7.85 -1.09 13.24
C ASP A 112 6.86 -0.09 13.86
N SER A 113 7.30 0.63 14.90
CA SER A 113 6.45 1.56 15.64
C SER A 113 5.88 2.71 14.77
N LEU A 114 6.64 3.18 13.78
CA LEU A 114 6.19 4.25 12.89
C LEU A 114 5.15 3.72 11.91
N GLN A 115 5.40 2.55 11.32
CA GLN A 115 4.46 1.91 10.41
C GLN A 115 3.16 1.50 11.11
N ASP A 116 3.25 1.04 12.36
CA ASP A 116 2.08 0.78 13.21
C ASP A 116 1.23 2.05 13.38
N PHE A 117 1.86 3.15 13.81
CA PHE A 117 1.17 4.43 13.95
C PHE A 117 0.48 4.87 12.65
N GLN A 118 1.20 4.83 11.53
CA GLN A 118 0.70 5.25 10.22
C GLN A 118 -0.48 4.38 9.75
N VAL A 119 -0.38 3.05 9.87
CA VAL A 119 -1.47 2.16 9.45
C VAL A 119 -2.70 2.31 10.34
N ARG A 120 -2.53 2.51 11.65
CA ARG A 120 -3.63 2.80 12.57
C ARG A 120 -4.31 4.12 12.23
N LEU A 121 -3.55 5.16 11.93
CA LEU A 121 -4.08 6.46 11.53
C LEU A 121 -4.94 6.33 10.27
N TYR A 122 -4.43 5.65 9.24
CA TYR A 122 -5.15 5.40 7.99
C TYR A 122 -6.45 4.64 8.26
N VAL A 123 -6.37 3.47 8.91
CA VAL A 123 -7.54 2.63 9.16
C VAL A 123 -8.58 3.38 10.00
N ASN A 124 -8.20 4.10 11.05
CA ASN A 124 -9.15 4.81 11.89
C ASN A 124 -9.79 6.01 11.20
N THR A 125 -9.08 6.68 10.28
CA THR A 125 -9.62 7.80 9.49
C THR A 125 -10.69 7.34 8.49
N HIS A 126 -10.56 6.12 7.99
CA HIS A 126 -11.46 5.54 6.98
C HIS A 126 -12.38 4.44 7.53
N ALA A 127 -12.33 4.19 8.84
CA ALA A 127 -13.19 3.22 9.51
C ALA A 127 -14.66 3.60 9.36
N LYS A 128 -15.53 2.60 9.53
CA LYS A 128 -16.97 2.83 9.62
C LYS A 128 -17.23 3.89 10.70
N LYS A 129 -17.98 4.92 10.33
CA LYS A 129 -18.47 5.90 11.31
C LYS A 129 -19.46 5.19 12.24
N SER A 130 -19.29 5.41 13.55
CA SER A 130 -20.15 4.85 14.60
C SER A 130 -21.61 5.23 14.40
#